data_AF-A0A920SQT3-F1
#
_entry.id   AF-A0A920SQT3-F1
#
_cell.length_a   1.000
_cell.length_b   1.000
_cell.length_c   1.000
_cell.angle_alpha   90.00
_cell.angle_beta   90.00
_cell.angle_gamma   90.00
#
_symmetry.space_group_name_H-M   'P 1'
#
loop_
_entity.id
_entity.type
_entity.pdbx_description
1 polymer ?
#
loop_
_entity_poly.entity_id
_entity_poly.type
_entity_poly.pdbx_seq_one_letter_code
_entity_poly.pdbx_strand_id
1 'polypeptide(L)' 'MVIAALLGAEEIGFSTAPLVSLGCIMMRKCHLNTCPVGIPTQDPILRQKFNGKPEHVVNYLFMVAEEARG' A
#
# COMPACT_ATOMS: atom_id res chain seq x y z
N MET A 1 2.09 -15.03 -2.03
CA MET A 1 2.18 -15.00 -3.50
C MET A 1 2.54 -16.35 -4.09
N VAL A 2 3.47 -17.11 -3.50
CA VAL A 2 3.92 -18.42 -4.01
C VAL A 2 2.75 -19.38 -4.21
N ILE A 3 1.80 -19.42 -3.27
CA ILE A 3 0.56 -20.21 -3.43
C ILE A 3 -0.25 -19.78 -4.67
N ALA A 4 -0.39 -18.47 -4.93
CA ALA A 4 -1.10 -17.99 -6.11
C ALA A 4 -0.36 -18.41 -7.41
N ALA A 5 0.98 -18.36 -7.41
CA ALA A 5 1.78 -18.85 -8.52
C ALA A 5 1.62 -20.37 -8.73
N LEU A 6 1.58 -21.16 -7.65
CA LEU A 6 1.29 -22.60 -7.71
C LEU A 6 -0.11 -22.92 -8.25
N LEU A 7 -1.06 -21.99 -8.09
CA LEU A 7 -2.40 -22.07 -8.66
C LEU A 7 -2.48 -21.54 -10.12
N GLY A 8 -1.34 -21.21 -10.72
CA GLY A 8 -1.23 -20.79 -12.13
C GLY A 8 -1.29 -19.28 -12.36
N ALA A 9 -1.21 -18.44 -11.33
CA ALA A 9 -1.13 -16.99 -11.51
C ALA A 9 0.28 -16.58 -11.97
N GLU A 10 0.36 -15.87 -13.10
CA GLU A 10 1.62 -15.34 -13.64
C GLU A 10 1.95 -13.93 -13.10
N GLU A 11 0.93 -13.22 -12.61
CA GLU A 11 1.06 -11.88 -12.03
C GLU A 11 0.28 -11.76 -10.71
N ILE A 12 0.80 -10.95 -9.79
CA ILE A 12 0.19 -10.71 -8.48
C ILE A 12 0.01 -9.20 -8.25
N GLY A 13 -1.25 -8.78 -8.15
CA GLY A 13 -1.61 -7.41 -7.81
C GLY A 13 -1.60 -7.15 -6.30
N PHE A 14 -1.01 -6.04 -5.88
CA PHE A 14 -1.04 -5.56 -4.49
C PHE A 14 -1.78 -4.23 -4.40
N SER A 15 -2.61 -4.05 -3.37
CA SER A 15 -3.35 -2.82 -3.13
C SER A 15 -3.18 -2.33 -1.69
N THR A 16 -3.82 -2.99 -0.73
CA THR A 16 -3.83 -2.54 0.68
C THR A 16 -2.42 -2.47 1.30
N ALA A 17 -1.57 -3.47 1.07
CA ALA A 17 -0.25 -3.50 1.70
C ALA A 17 0.69 -2.38 1.21
N PRO A 18 0.77 -2.06 -0.10
CA PRO A 18 1.41 -0.83 -0.57
C PRO A 18 0.83 0.46 0.01
N LEU A 19 -0.50 0.54 0.22
CA LEU A 19 -1.09 1.71 0.89
C LEU A 19 -0.63 1.82 2.35
N VAL A 20 -0.47 0.69 3.04
CA VAL A 20 0.05 0.65 4.41
C VAL A 20 1.52 1.07 4.45
N SER A 21 2.37 0.63 3.51
CA SER A 21 3.77 1.08 3.44
C SER A 21 3.89 2.58 3.14
N LEU A 22 2.89 3.16 2.48
CA LEU A 22 2.74 4.61 2.28
C LEU A 22 2.16 5.37 3.50
N GLY A 23 1.74 4.67 4.55
CA GLY A 23 1.27 5.27 5.80
C GLY A 23 -0.21 5.05 6.15
N CYS A 24 -0.94 4.18 5.41
CA CYS A 24 -2.32 3.86 5.75
C CYS A 24 -2.40 3.16 7.11
N ILE A 25 -3.19 3.73 8.03
CA ILE A 25 -3.44 3.20 9.37
C ILE A 25 -4.72 2.36 9.49
N MET A 26 -5.32 1.97 8.36
CA MET A 26 -6.52 1.13 8.32
C MET A 26 -7.73 1.68 9.11
N MET A 27 -7.94 3.00 9.10
CA MET A 27 -9.05 3.68 9.79
C MET A 27 -10.44 3.33 9.22
N ARG A 28 -10.51 2.84 7.97
CA ARG A 28 -11.75 2.45 7.26
C ARG A 28 -12.80 3.57 7.08
N LYS A 29 -12.33 4.81 6.95
CA LYS A 29 -13.16 5.98 6.60
C LYS A 29 -12.82 6.59 5.24
N CYS A 30 -12.30 5.75 4.32
CA CYS A 30 -11.81 6.20 3.02
C CYS A 30 -12.88 6.93 2.19
N HIS A 31 -14.15 6.53 2.33
CA HIS A 31 -15.29 7.12 1.62
C HIS A 31 -15.76 8.47 2.19
N LEU A 32 -15.23 8.91 3.33
CA LEU A 32 -15.67 10.13 4.01
C LEU A 32 -14.79 11.35 3.73
N ASN A 33 -13.79 11.24 2.84
CA ASN A 33 -12.84 12.30 2.52
C ASN A 33 -12.00 12.82 3.72
N THR A 34 -12.03 12.15 4.87
CA THR A 34 -11.43 12.59 6.15
C THR A 34 -10.19 11.79 6.54
N CYS A 35 -9.39 11.33 5.56
CA CYS A 35 -8.19 10.55 5.86
C CYS A 35 -7.20 11.38 6.71
N PRO A 36 -6.81 10.92 7.93
CA PRO A 36 -5.93 11.69 8.80
C PRO A 36 -4.46 11.71 8.33
N VAL A 37 -4.10 10.80 7.42
CA VAL A 37 -2.74 10.61 6.87
C VAL A 37 -2.63 11.00 5.39
N GLY A 38 -3.66 11.66 4.84
CA GLY A 38 -3.59 12.26 3.50
C GLY A 38 -3.63 11.28 2.32
N ILE A 39 -4.04 10.01 2.50
CA ILE A 39 -4.11 9.03 1.40
C ILE A 39 -5.42 9.16 0.61
N PRO A 40 -6.58 8.59 1.02
CA PRO A 40 -7.85 8.84 0.31
C PRO A 40 -8.51 10.13 0.81
N THR A 41 -8.03 11.28 0.34
CA THR A 41 -8.68 12.59 0.55
C THR A 41 -8.35 13.56 -0.57
N GLN A 42 -9.33 14.39 -0.94
CA GLN A 42 -9.19 15.53 -1.84
C GLN A 42 -9.10 16.86 -1.08
N ASP A 43 -9.30 16.85 0.25
CA ASP A 43 -9.14 18.03 1.09
C ASP A 43 -7.66 18.47 1.07
N PRO A 44 -7.34 19.73 0.69
CA PRO A 44 -5.97 20.18 0.56
C PRO A 44 -5.20 20.22 1.89
N ILE A 45 -5.88 20.46 3.01
CA ILE A 45 -5.27 20.48 4.35
C ILE A 45 -4.93 19.05 4.78
N LEU A 46 -5.82 18.09 4.52
CA LEU A 46 -5.56 16.69 4.85
C LEU A 46 -4.53 16.06 3.91
N ARG A 47 -4.54 16.42 2.62
CA ARG A 47 -3.57 15.91 1.63
C ARG A 47 -2.14 16.34 1.94
N GLN A 48 -1.94 17.51 2.55
CA GLN A 48 -0.63 17.95 3.05
C GLN A 48 -0.03 17.02 4.12
N LYS A 49 -0.85 16.17 4.76
CA LYS A 49 -0.39 15.19 5.77
C LYS A 49 0.19 13.92 5.15
N PHE A 50 0.13 13.77 3.83
CA PHE A 50 0.72 12.64 3.13
C PHE A 50 2.24 12.72 3.18
N ASN A 51 2.86 11.76 3.86
CA ASN A 51 4.33 11.65 4.01
C ASN A 51 4.87 10.36 3.38
N GLY A 52 4.07 9.66 2.59
CA GLY A 52 4.50 8.46 1.89
C GLY A 52 5.52 8.80 0.81
N LYS A 53 6.52 7.93 0.64
CA LYS A 53 7.55 8.10 -0.40
C LYS A 53 7.61 6.89 -1.32
N PRO A 54 7.97 7.05 -2.61
CA PRO A 54 8.09 5.93 -3.53
C PRO A 54 8.99 4.81 -3.02
N GLU A 55 10.07 5.16 -2.31
CA GLU A 55 11.03 4.19 -1.76
C GLU A 55 10.38 3.23 -0.76
N HIS A 56 9.31 3.64 -0.06
CA HIS A 56 8.63 2.76 0.89
C HIS A 56 7.90 1.61 0.18
N VAL A 57 7.30 1.88 -0.99
CA VAL A 57 6.64 0.85 -1.81
C VAL A 57 7.67 -0.05 -2.47
N VAL A 58 8.75 0.54 -2.99
CA VAL A 58 9.87 -0.19 -3.59
C VAL A 58 10.49 -1.14 -2.57
N ASN A 59 10.83 -0.66 -1.38
CA ASN A 59 11.39 -1.48 -0.31
C ASN A 59 10.42 -2.58 0.14
N TYR A 60 9.13 -2.27 0.26
CA TYR A 60 8.10 -3.28 0.55
C TYR A 60 8.10 -4.39 -0.50
N LEU A 61 8.07 -4.05 -1.80
CA LEU A 61 8.06 -5.04 -2.88
C LEU A 61 9.38 -5.82 -2.94
N PHE A 62 10.52 -5.22 -2.62
CA PHE A 62 11.79 -5.94 -2.49
C PHE A 62 11.78 -6.97 -1.37
N MET A 63 11.27 -6.60 -0.18
CA MET A 63 11.14 -7.54 0.94
C MET A 63 10.18 -8.69 0.62
N VAL A 64 9.04 -8.37 0.00
CA VAL A 64 8.07 -9.38 -0.48
C VAL A 64 8.75 -10.32 -1.48
N ALA A 65 9.47 -9.78 -2.47
CA ALA A 65 10.17 -10.59 -3.46
C ALA A 65 11.28 -11.45 -2.84
N GLU A 66 11.98 -10.96 -1.81
CA GLU A 66 12.99 -11.73 -1.08
C GLU A 66 12.37 -12.90 -0.33
N GLU A 67 11.26 -12.68 0.38
CA GLU A 67 10.50 -13.75 1.04
C GLU A 67 10.02 -14.81 0.04
N ALA A 68 9.65 -14.41 -1.18
CA ALA A 68 9.26 -15.35 -2.23
C ALA A 68 10.43 -16.17 -2.80
N ARG A 69 11.66 -15.63 -2.78
CA ARG A 69 12.86 -16.34 -3.23
C ARG A 69 13.31 -17.39 -2.21
N GLY A 70 13.13 -17.11 -0.92
CA GLY A 70 13.55 -17.96 0.19
C GLY A 70 14.96 -17.64 0.66
#